data_AF-A0A955ST01-F1
#
_entry.id   AF-A0A955ST01-F1
#
_cell.length_a   1.000
_cell.length_b   1.000
_cell.length_c   1.000
_cell.angle_alpha   90.00
_cell.angle_beta   90.00
_cell.angle_gamma   90.00
#
_symmetry.space_group_name_H-M   'P 1'
#
loop_
_entity.id
_entity.type
_entity.pdbx_description
1 polymer ?
#
loop_
_entity_poly.entity_id
_entity_poly.type
_entity_poly.pdbx_seq_one_letter_code
_entity_poly.pdbx_strand_id
1 'polypeptide(L)' 'HDPQGREYYWIGGDPPEHEPAEGTDFDALSHNHVAITPLKWRMCHGEDLRRYSDWPSIRVE' A
#
# COMPACT_ATOMS: atom_id res chain seq x y z
N HIS A 1 6.87 19.53 21.08
CA HIS A 1 6.37 20.91 20.90
C HIS A 1 6.95 21.60 19.65
N ASP A 2 6.08 22.00 18.71
CA ASP A 2 6.41 22.77 17.50
C ASP A 2 6.85 24.21 17.86
N PRO A 3 7.30 25.03 16.90
CA PRO A 3 7.65 26.43 17.15
C PRO A 3 6.50 27.28 17.71
N GLN A 4 5.26 26.79 17.68
CA GLN A 4 4.06 27.42 18.23
C GLN A 4 3.64 26.80 19.58
N GLY A 5 4.45 25.90 20.16
CA GLY A 5 4.20 25.24 21.43
C GLY A 5 3.24 24.03 21.39
N ARG A 6 2.76 23.62 20.21
CA ARG A 6 1.82 22.49 20.07
C ARG A 6 2.54 21.16 20.09
N GLU A 7 1.94 20.13 20.66
CA GLU A 7 2.50 18.79 20.56
C GLU A 7 2.32 18.21 19.16
N TYR A 8 3.37 17.58 18.65
CA TYR A 8 3.37 16.81 17.41
C TYR A 8 4.13 15.52 17.65
N TYR A 9 3.71 14.48 16.97
CA TYR A 9 4.23 13.13 17.13
C TYR A 9 4.71 12.63 15.78
N TRP A 10 5.85 11.94 15.80
CA TRP A 10 6.35 11.19 14.65
C TRP A 10 6.10 9.71 14.88
N ILE A 11 5.69 9.01 13.82
CA ILE A 11 5.75 7.56 13.81
C ILE A 11 7.24 7.20 13.68
N GLY A 12 7.81 6.69 14.76
CA GLY A 12 9.16 6.12 14.77
C GLY A 12 9.12 4.60 14.59
N GLY A 13 10.30 3.99 14.49
CA GLY A 13 10.50 2.56 14.29
C GLY A 13 11.84 2.31 13.62
N ASP A 14 12.24 1.04 13.55
CA ASP A 14 13.36 0.64 12.71
C ASP A 14 13.02 0.87 11.22
N PRO A 15 14.03 1.05 10.35
CA PRO A 15 13.79 1.09 8.92
C PRO A 15 12.98 -0.13 8.48
N PRO A 16 12.02 0.01 7.56
CA PRO A 16 11.28 -1.14 7.07
C PRO A 16 12.27 -2.14 6.45
N GLU A 17 12.19 -3.38 6.91
CA GLU A 17 12.87 -4.48 6.24
C GLU A 17 12.10 -4.82 4.96
N HIS A 18 12.84 -5.08 3.89
CA HIS A 18 12.29 -5.47 2.61
C HIS A 18 12.82 -6.85 2.25
N GLU A 19 11.90 -7.80 2.05
CA GLU A 19 12.26 -9.12 1.54
C GLU A 19 12.20 -9.09 0.01
N PRO A 20 13.33 -9.26 -0.71
CA PRO A 20 13.33 -9.33 -2.16
C PRO A 20 12.76 -10.67 -2.61
N ALA A 21 11.43 -10.72 -2.72
CA ALA A 21 10.73 -11.84 -3.32
C ALA A 21 10.73 -11.71 -4.86
N GLU A 22 10.89 -12.83 -5.56
CA GLU A 22 10.96 -12.88 -7.02
C GLU A 22 9.82 -12.07 -7.68
N GLY A 23 10.19 -11.17 -8.59
CA GLY A 23 9.24 -10.36 -9.36
C GLY A 23 8.71 -9.11 -8.64
N THR A 24 9.17 -8.82 -7.42
CA THR A 24 8.93 -7.54 -6.76
C THR A 24 9.83 -6.43 -7.32
N ASP A 25 9.47 -5.18 -7.07
CA ASP A 25 10.35 -4.04 -7.34
C ASP A 25 11.62 -4.10 -6.48
N PHE A 26 11.54 -4.58 -5.24
CA PHE A 26 12.72 -4.82 -4.39
C PHE A 26 13.70 -5.84 -4.98
N ASP A 27 13.20 -6.91 -5.58
CA ASP A 27 14.01 -7.91 -6.28
C ASP A 27 14.71 -7.32 -7.51
N ALA A 28 14.02 -6.49 -8.29
CA ALA A 28 14.65 -5.79 -9.41
C ALA A 28 15.76 -4.83 -8.95
N LEU A 29 15.52 -4.07 -7.88
CA LEU A 29 16.50 -3.12 -7.33
C LEU A 29 17.71 -3.80 -6.71
N SER A 30 17.53 -4.93 -6.02
CA SER A 30 18.63 -5.70 -5.42
C SER A 30 19.60 -6.26 -6.47
N HIS A 31 19.10 -6.50 -7.70
CA HIS A 31 19.88 -6.94 -8.86
C HIS A 31 20.34 -5.79 -9.78
N ASN A 32 20.22 -4.53 -9.34
CA ASN A 32 20.64 -3.34 -10.07
C ASN A 32 19.91 -3.15 -11.43
N HIS A 33 18.64 -3.54 -11.48
CA HIS A 33 17.74 -3.33 -12.63
C HIS A 33 16.78 -2.17 -12.39
N VAL A 34 16.20 -1.65 -13.48
CA VAL A 34 15.08 -0.70 -13.41
C VAL A 34 13.78 -1.46 -13.12
N ALA A 35 13.05 -1.03 -12.09
CA ALA A 35 11.71 -1.54 -11.78
C ALA A 35 10.63 -0.66 -12.44
N ILE A 36 9.69 -1.29 -13.16
CA ILE A 36 8.48 -0.63 -13.67
C ILE A 36 7.29 -1.41 -13.11
N THR A 37 6.55 -0.79 -12.18
CA THR A 37 5.38 -1.40 -11.52
C THR A 37 4.10 -0.73 -12.03
N PRO A 38 3.33 -1.37 -12.94
CA PRO A 38 2.07 -0.79 -13.44
C PRO A 38 1.03 -0.76 -12.32
N LEU A 39 0.78 0.43 -11.77
CA LEU A 39 -0.21 0.62 -10.71
C LEU A 39 -1.61 0.86 -11.30
N LYS A 40 -2.61 0.26 -10.67
CA LYS A 40 -4.02 0.57 -10.95
C LYS A 40 -4.42 1.81 -10.16
N TRP A 41 -5.02 2.79 -10.83
CA TRP A 41 -5.55 3.97 -10.16
C TRP A 41 -6.85 3.67 -9.39
N ARG A 42 -7.65 2.71 -9.88
CA ARG A 42 -8.90 2.31 -9.25
C ARG A 42 -8.59 1.33 -8.11
N MET A 43 -8.70 1.82 -6.88
CA MET A 43 -8.47 1.03 -5.66
C MET A 43 -9.62 0.06 -5.33
N CYS A 44 -10.75 0.19 -6.02
CA CYS A 44 -11.89 -0.72 -5.87
C CYS A 44 -11.58 -2.08 -6.52
N HIS A 45 -11.52 -3.13 -5.69
CA HIS A 45 -11.39 -4.51 -6.15
C HIS A 45 -12.77 -5.08 -6.52
N GLY A 46 -13.17 -4.90 -7.79
CA GLY A 46 -14.54 -5.22 -8.23
C GLY A 46 -14.92 -6.71 -8.14
N GLU A 47 -13.94 -7.62 -8.14
CA GLU A 47 -14.18 -9.05 -7.95
C GLU A 47 -14.61 -9.37 -6.50
N ASP A 48 -13.99 -8.71 -5.51
CA ASP A 48 -14.35 -8.86 -4.10
C ASP A 48 -15.72 -8.27 -3.82
N LEU A 49 -16.09 -7.16 -4.47
CA LEU A 49 -17.43 -6.60 -4.32
C LEU A 49 -18.53 -7.58 -4.76
N ARG A 50 -18.29 -8.39 -5.79
CA ARG A 50 -19.23 -9.45 -6.18
C ARG A 50 -19.32 -10.56 -5.15
N ARG A 51 -18.20 -10.91 -4.51
CA ARG A 51 -18.17 -11.93 -3.44
C ARG A 51 -19.01 -11.53 -2.23
N TYR A 52 -19.12 -10.24 -1.94
CA TYR A 52 -19.86 -9.71 -0.80
C TYR A 52 -21.19 -9.06 -1.20
N SER A 53 -21.71 -9.31 -2.40
CA SER A 53 -22.96 -8.71 -2.87
C SER A 53 -24.15 -8.94 -1.94
N ASP A 54 -24.12 -10.06 -1.21
CA ASP A 54 -25.20 -10.49 -0.34
C ASP A 54 -25.07 -9.92 1.09
N TRP A 55 -24.03 -9.12 1.36
CA TRP A 55 -23.86 -8.47 2.66
C TRP A 55 -24.89 -7.34 2.82
N PRO A 56 -25.69 -7.30 3.91
CA PRO A 56 -26.90 -6.47 3.99
C PRO A 56 -26.74 -4.95 3.79
N SER A 57 -25.53 -4.41 3.96
CA SER A 57 -25.25 -2.97 3.82
C SER A 57 -24.50 -2.59 2.53
N ILE A 58 -24.09 -3.55 1.70
CA ILE A 58 -23.39 -3.26 0.44
C ILE A 58 -24.42 -2.92 -0.64
N ARG A 59 -24.27 -1.75 -1.28
CA ARG A 59 -25.01 -1.39 -2.48
C ARG A 59 -24.06 -1.38 -3.66
N VAL A 60 -24.33 -2.23 -4.64
CA VAL A 60 -23.66 -2.20 -5.94
C VAL A 60 -24.59 -1.44 -6.87
N GLU A 61 -24.19 -0.23 -7.25
CA GLU A 61 -24.84 0.55 -8.32
C GLU A 61 -24.37 0.08 -9.70
#